data_AF-A0A093JHF7-F1
#
_entry.id   AF-A0A093JHF7-F1
#
_cell.length_a   1.000
_cell.length_b   1.000
_cell.length_c   1.000
_cell.angle_alpha   90.00
_cell.angle_beta   90.00
_cell.angle_gamma   90.00
#
_symmetry.space_group_name_H-M   'P 1'
#
loop_
_entity.id
_entity.type
_entity.pdbx_description
1 polymer ?
#
loop_
_entity_poly.entity_id
_entity_poly.type
_entity_poly.pdbx_seq_one_letter_code
_entity_poly.pdbx_strand_id
1 'polypeptide(L)'
;NLFYVAAHEFGHSLGLFHCKDPNALMYPVYRKFDPSVFPLHQDDINGIQESTEIKDATESKDPALPNTCGPDLTFDAVTTFRGEIMFFKDKHFWRKHPAVRTADFNLVSSFWPWLPPGVDAAYEIPEKDKTVIFKGNEFWVVRGDTIVPGYP
;
A
#
# COMPACT_ATOMS: atom_id res chain seq x y z
N ASN A 1 -2.99 -18.57 2.21
CA ASN A 1 -3.11 -19.16 3.57
C ASN A 1 -4.60 -19.35 3.82
N LEU A 2 -5.04 -20.58 4.09
CA LEU A 2 -6.46 -20.93 4.22
C LEU A 2 -7.17 -20.09 5.29
N PHE A 3 -6.49 -19.77 6.39
CA PHE A 3 -7.06 -18.97 7.48
C PHE A 3 -7.54 -17.59 7.00
N TYR A 4 -6.69 -16.85 6.29
CA TYR A 4 -7.03 -15.49 5.83
C TYR A 4 -8.09 -15.48 4.73
N VAL A 5 -8.02 -16.44 3.81
CA VAL A 5 -9.06 -16.58 2.78
C VAL A 5 -10.39 -16.95 3.43
N ALA A 6 -10.41 -17.91 4.35
CA ALA A 6 -11.63 -18.28 5.06
C ALA A 6 -12.21 -17.12 5.88
N ALA A 7 -11.36 -16.33 6.56
CA ALA A 7 -11.80 -15.16 7.30
C ALA A 7 -12.44 -14.09 6.39
N HIS A 8 -11.88 -13.84 5.20
CA HIS A 8 -12.46 -12.97 4.18
C HIS A 8 -13.84 -13.47 3.71
N GLU A 9 -13.95 -14.75 3.37
CA GLU A 9 -15.23 -15.36 2.92
C GLU A 9 -16.29 -15.38 4.04
N PHE A 10 -15.88 -15.52 5.30
CA PHE A 10 -16.79 -15.38 6.44
C PHE A 10 -17.28 -13.95 6.60
N GLY A 11 -16.46 -12.94 6.33
CA GLY A 11 -16.90 -11.55 6.26
C GLY A 11 -18.04 -11.37 5.26
N HIS A 12 -17.90 -11.91 4.04
CA HIS A 12 -18.99 -11.92 3.05
C HIS A 12 -20.25 -12.65 3.54
N SER A 13 -20.06 -13.81 4.18
CA SER A 13 -21.17 -14.60 4.74
C SER A 13 -21.92 -13.86 5.86
N LEU A 14 -21.24 -12.94 6.55
CA LEU A 14 -21.78 -12.08 7.60
C LEU A 14 -22.29 -10.72 7.10
N GLY A 15 -22.26 -10.49 5.78
CA GLY A 15 -22.81 -9.28 5.16
C GLY A 15 -21.81 -8.14 4.93
N LEU A 16 -20.51 -8.38 5.08
CA LEU A 16 -19.48 -7.40 4.72
C LEU A 16 -19.18 -7.44 3.22
N PHE A 17 -18.96 -6.27 2.64
CA PHE A 17 -18.54 -6.11 1.25
C PHE A 17 -17.05 -5.76 1.16
N HIS A 18 -16.51 -5.77 -0.06
CA HIS A 18 -15.12 -5.42 -0.28
C HIS A 18 -14.80 -4.00 0.20
N CYS A 19 -13.66 -3.86 0.88
CA CYS A 19 -13.09 -2.57 1.26
C CYS A 19 -12.06 -2.09 0.23
N LYS A 20 -11.85 -0.77 0.17
CA LYS A 20 -10.78 -0.14 -0.63
C LYS A 20 -9.44 -0.08 0.12
N ASP A 21 -9.45 -0.24 1.44
CA ASP A 21 -8.23 -0.25 2.25
C ASP A 21 -7.45 -1.55 1.99
N PRO A 22 -6.22 -1.44 1.49
CA PRO A 22 -5.41 -2.60 1.13
C PRO A 22 -4.81 -3.34 2.35
N ASN A 23 -5.09 -2.89 3.57
CA ASN A 23 -4.74 -3.54 4.84
C ASN A 23 -5.96 -4.21 5.51
N ALA A 24 -7.18 -4.01 4.99
CA ALA A 24 -8.37 -4.65 5.52
C ALA A 24 -8.48 -6.13 5.11
N LEU A 25 -9.09 -6.94 5.96
CA LEU A 25 -9.39 -8.34 5.64
C LEU A 25 -10.30 -8.43 4.42
N MET A 26 -11.26 -7.51 4.30
CA MET A 26 -12.21 -7.46 3.18
C MET A 26 -11.64 -6.83 1.89
N TYR A 27 -10.33 -6.60 1.77
CA TYR A 27 -9.73 -6.14 0.52
C TYR A 27 -9.81 -7.25 -0.57
N PRO A 28 -10.25 -6.95 -1.82
CA PRO A 28 -10.53 -7.96 -2.84
C PRO A 28 -9.31 -8.68 -3.41
N VAL A 29 -8.09 -8.27 -3.05
CA VAL A 29 -6.84 -8.87 -3.56
C VAL A 29 -6.08 -9.51 -2.43
N TYR A 30 -5.77 -10.80 -2.58
CA TYR A 30 -5.04 -11.57 -1.57
C TYR A 30 -3.70 -10.92 -1.21
N ARG A 31 -3.47 -10.75 0.10
CA ARG A 31 -2.19 -10.31 0.67
C ARG A 31 -1.69 -11.26 1.74
N LYS A 32 -0.38 -11.46 1.80
CA LYS A 32 0.26 -12.19 2.89
C LYS A 32 0.34 -11.26 4.09
N PHE A 33 -0.47 -11.52 5.11
CA PHE A 33 -0.41 -10.83 6.38
C PHE A 33 0.63 -11.47 7.31
N ASP A 34 1.19 -10.65 8.20
CA ASP A 34 2.05 -11.11 9.28
C ASP A 34 1.20 -11.87 10.32
N PRO A 35 1.51 -13.14 10.64
CA PRO A 35 0.78 -13.92 11.64
C PRO A 35 0.82 -13.33 13.06
N SER A 36 1.77 -12.43 13.34
CA SER A 36 1.90 -11.76 14.64
C SER A 36 0.98 -10.54 14.79
N VAL A 37 0.35 -10.08 13.70
CA VAL A 37 -0.55 -8.93 13.68
C VAL A 37 -2.00 -9.40 13.66
N PHE A 38 -2.84 -8.78 14.48
CA PHE A 38 -4.27 -9.07 14.54
C PHE A 38 -4.89 -8.85 13.14
N PRO A 39 -5.64 -9.83 12.60
CA PRO A 39 -6.01 -9.84 11.18
C PRO A 39 -7.16 -8.89 10.83
N LEU A 40 -7.85 -8.34 11.83
CA LEU A 40 -8.99 -7.45 11.60
C LEU A 40 -8.55 -6.00 11.66
N HIS A 41 -8.78 -5.31 10.57
CA HIS A 41 -8.58 -3.88 10.45
C HIS A 41 -9.78 -3.14 11.07
N GLN A 42 -9.59 -1.86 11.44
CA GLN A 42 -10.66 -1.09 12.09
C GLN A 42 -11.91 -0.96 11.20
N ASP A 43 -11.73 -0.93 9.88
CA ASP A 43 -12.83 -0.95 8.92
C ASP A 43 -13.66 -2.25 8.99
N ASP A 44 -12.99 -3.41 9.07
CA ASP A 44 -13.68 -4.71 9.22
C ASP A 44 -14.46 -4.77 10.56
N ILE A 45 -13.90 -4.21 11.63
CA ILE A 45 -14.53 -4.12 12.96
C ILE A 45 -15.75 -3.19 12.92
N ASN A 46 -15.62 -2.01 12.32
CA ASN A 46 -16.72 -1.07 12.20
C ASN A 46 -17.85 -1.66 11.34
N GLY A 47 -17.51 -2.23 10.19
CA GLY A 47 -18.49 -2.84 9.28
C GLY A 47 -19.28 -3.96 9.96
N ILE A 48 -18.62 -4.83 10.74
CA ILE A 48 -19.33 -5.92 11.41
C ILE A 48 -20.15 -5.45 12.62
N GLN A 49 -19.69 -4.41 13.33
CA GLN A 49 -20.41 -3.85 14.48
C GLN A 49 -21.59 -2.97 14.06
N GLU A 50 -21.52 -2.34 12.88
CA GLU A 50 -22.58 -1.52 12.30
C GLU A 50 -23.68 -2.38 11.65
N SER A 51 -23.37 -3.62 11.26
CA SER A 51 -24.26 -4.63 10.66
C SER A 51 -25.26 -5.25 11.67
N THR A 52 -25.94 -4.44 12.47
CA THR A 52 -27.23 -4.83 13.09
C THR A 52 -28.43 -4.19 12.41
N GLU A 53 -28.23 -3.19 11.55
CA GLU A 53 -29.30 -2.62 10.72
C GLU A 53 -28.75 -2.22 9.34
N ILE A 54 -29.30 -2.87 8.30
CA ILE A 54 -29.00 -2.62 6.89
C ILE A 54 -29.10 -1.12 6.60
N LYS A 55 -27.98 -0.47 6.29
CA LYS A 55 -27.94 0.85 5.65
C LYS A 55 -26.95 0.87 4.50
N ASP A 56 -27.52 0.85 3.31
CA ASP A 56 -26.87 1.39 2.12
C ASP A 56 -26.82 2.92 2.31
N ALA A 57 -25.64 3.45 2.66
CA ALA A 57 -25.14 4.79 2.28
C ALA A 57 -24.03 5.29 3.22
N THR A 58 -23.02 5.86 2.54
CA THR A 58 -22.15 6.98 2.95
C THR A 58 -20.93 6.69 3.82
N GLU A 59 -19.80 6.72 3.10
CA GLU A 59 -18.46 7.14 3.53
C GLU A 59 -17.92 6.49 4.81
N SER A 60 -17.14 5.42 4.58
CA SER A 60 -16.16 4.93 5.54
C SER A 60 -15.35 6.12 6.05
N LYS A 61 -15.36 6.29 7.38
CA LYS A 61 -14.28 7.01 8.05
C LYS A 61 -13.03 6.16 7.93
N ASP A 62 -12.39 6.25 6.76
CA ASP A 62 -11.11 5.63 6.44
C ASP A 62 -10.12 5.90 7.58
N PRO A 63 -9.29 4.93 7.98
CA PRO A 63 -8.02 5.30 8.57
C PRO A 63 -7.25 6.00 7.47
N ALA A 64 -7.19 7.32 7.58
CA ALA A 64 -6.72 8.23 6.55
C ALA A 64 -5.56 7.62 5.74
N LEU A 65 -5.86 7.18 4.52
CA LEU A 65 -4.97 7.42 3.39
C LEU A 65 -4.48 8.86 3.61
N PRO A 66 -3.16 9.13 3.65
CA PRO A 66 -2.67 10.50 3.76
C PRO A 66 -3.44 11.28 2.71
N ASN A 67 -4.19 12.30 3.16
CA ASN A 67 -5.27 12.90 2.41
C ASN A 67 -4.73 13.22 1.01
N THR A 68 -5.03 12.37 0.01
CA THR A 68 -4.20 12.31 -1.21
C THR A 68 -4.42 13.58 -2.06
N CYS A 69 -5.52 14.27 -1.80
CA CYS A 69 -5.87 15.57 -2.34
C CYS A 69 -5.78 16.69 -1.28
N GLY A 70 -5.15 16.40 -0.14
CA GLY A 70 -4.94 17.36 0.94
C GLY A 70 -4.05 18.50 0.47
N PRO A 71 -4.39 19.75 0.78
CA PRO A 71 -3.60 20.91 0.36
C PRO A 71 -2.21 20.96 1.00
N ASP A 72 -2.01 20.21 2.09
CA ASP A 72 -0.78 20.07 2.86
C ASP A 72 0.02 18.81 2.51
N LEU A 73 -0.40 18.04 1.49
CA LEU A 73 0.30 16.84 1.07
C LEU A 73 1.72 17.18 0.60
N THR A 74 2.68 16.48 1.20
CA THR A 74 4.10 16.52 0.83
C THR A 74 4.57 15.12 0.48
N PHE A 75 5.66 15.03 -0.29
CA PHE A 75 6.30 13.78 -0.64
C PHE A 75 7.73 13.79 -0.14
N ASP A 76 8.20 12.64 0.33
CA ASP A 76 9.58 12.48 0.76
C ASP A 76 10.48 12.24 -0.46
N ALA A 77 9.99 11.51 -1.46
CA ALA A 77 10.66 11.31 -2.75
C ALA A 77 9.67 11.11 -3.90
N VAL A 78 10.09 11.45 -5.12
CA VAL A 78 9.33 11.19 -6.35
C VAL A 78 10.28 10.69 -7.44
N THR A 79 9.93 9.60 -8.11
CA THR A 79 10.71 9.05 -9.24
C THR A 79 9.80 8.45 -10.29
N THR A 80 10.29 8.34 -11.52
CA THR A 80 9.72 7.41 -12.49
C THR A 80 10.10 5.97 -12.14
N PHE A 81 9.31 5.01 -12.61
CA PHE A 81 9.57 3.58 -12.49
C PHE A 81 8.86 2.85 -13.63
N ARG A 82 9.59 2.42 -14.65
CA ARG A 82 9.08 1.66 -15.82
C ARG A 82 7.86 2.30 -16.49
N GLY A 83 7.88 3.61 -16.65
CA GLY A 83 6.80 4.38 -17.28
C GLY A 83 5.66 4.79 -16.34
N GLU A 84 5.70 4.35 -15.08
CA GLU A 84 4.84 4.86 -14.01
C GLU A 84 5.57 5.91 -13.18
N ILE A 85 4.83 6.62 -12.34
CA ILE A 85 5.38 7.58 -11.37
C ILE A 85 5.13 7.03 -9.96
N MET A 86 6.18 6.98 -9.15
CA MET A 86 6.11 6.60 -7.74
C MET A 86 6.28 7.84 -6.85
N PHE A 87 5.34 8.03 -5.93
CA PHE A 87 5.36 9.10 -4.92
C PHE A 87 5.52 8.45 -3.54
N PHE A 88 6.60 8.75 -2.83
CA PHE A 88 6.89 8.16 -1.53
C PHE A 88 6.46 9.08 -0.38
N LYS A 89 5.86 8.50 0.65
CA LYS A 89 5.54 9.17 1.90
C LYS A 89 5.56 8.21 3.08
N ASP A 90 6.43 8.47 4.04
CA ASP A 90 6.68 7.64 5.21
C ASP A 90 6.93 6.18 4.79
N LYS A 91 6.11 5.24 5.28
CA LYS A 91 6.20 3.82 4.94
C LYS A 91 5.41 3.43 3.67
N HIS A 92 4.84 4.39 2.96
CA HIS A 92 3.94 4.15 1.83
C HIS A 92 4.45 4.78 0.54
N PHE A 93 3.87 4.33 -0.57
CA PHE A 93 3.98 5.01 -1.85
C PHE A 93 2.66 4.93 -2.63
N TRP A 94 2.45 5.92 -3.49
CA TRP A 94 1.48 5.85 -4.58
C TRP A 94 2.18 5.48 -5.87
N ARG A 95 1.58 4.59 -6.67
CA ARG A 95 2.01 4.29 -8.04
C ARG A 95 0.95 4.77 -9.02
N LYS A 96 1.35 5.66 -9.92
CA LYS A 96 0.46 6.34 -10.84
C LYS A 96 0.89 6.07 -12.28
N HIS A 97 0.09 5.29 -12.99
CA HIS A 97 0.22 5.19 -14.43
C HIS A 97 -0.33 6.47 -15.10
N PRO A 98 0.39 7.10 -16.04
CA PRO A 98 -0.03 8.37 -16.66
C PRO A 98 -1.43 8.32 -17.28
N ALA A 99 -1.79 7.19 -17.92
CA ALA A 99 -3.09 7.03 -18.62
C ALA A 99 -4.28 6.67 -17.70
N VAL A 100 -4.04 6.28 -16.44
CA VAL A 100 -5.10 5.88 -15.50
C VAL A 100 -5.42 7.05 -14.57
N ARG A 101 -6.68 7.29 -14.19
CA ARG A 101 -7.02 8.43 -13.31
C ARG A 101 -6.62 8.20 -11.85
N THR A 102 -6.75 6.98 -11.37
CA THR A 102 -6.46 6.58 -10.00
C THR A 102 -4.98 6.28 -9.80
N ALA A 103 -4.52 6.34 -8.55
CA ALA A 103 -3.20 5.90 -8.12
C ALA A 103 -3.34 4.74 -7.15
N ASP A 104 -2.48 3.73 -7.29
CA ASP A 104 -2.47 2.58 -6.37
C ASP A 104 -1.65 2.94 -5.13
N PHE A 105 -2.24 2.82 -3.95
CA PHE A 105 -1.56 3.10 -2.68
C PHE A 105 -1.07 1.81 -2.02
N ASN A 106 0.21 1.75 -1.68
CA ASN A 106 0.85 0.54 -1.19
C ASN A 106 1.89 0.84 -0.11
N LEU A 107 2.21 -0.18 0.69
CA LEU A 107 3.37 -0.14 1.59
C LEU A 107 4.65 -0.32 0.78
N VAL A 108 5.68 0.45 1.12
CA VAL A 108 7.04 0.28 0.56
C VAL A 108 7.53 -1.15 0.78
N SER A 109 7.31 -1.70 1.97
CA SER A 109 7.70 -3.06 2.34
C SER A 109 6.96 -4.16 1.58
N SER A 110 5.80 -3.88 0.96
CA SER A 110 5.13 -4.84 0.08
C SER A 110 5.90 -5.06 -1.22
N PHE A 111 6.68 -4.07 -1.66
CA PHE A 111 7.48 -4.13 -2.88
C PHE A 111 8.96 -4.41 -2.59
N TRP A 112 9.52 -3.76 -1.56
CA TRP A 112 10.89 -3.95 -1.11
C TRP A 112 10.92 -4.22 0.42
N PRO A 113 10.74 -5.48 0.85
CA PRO A 113 10.66 -5.85 2.27
C PRO A 113 11.87 -5.44 3.13
N TRP A 114 13.04 -5.30 2.51
CA TRP A 114 14.31 -4.94 3.16
C TRP A 114 14.60 -3.43 3.17
N LEU A 115 13.78 -2.62 2.50
CA LEU A 115 14.00 -1.18 2.42
C LEU A 115 13.39 -0.51 3.67
N PRO A 116 14.15 0.31 4.41
CA PRO A 116 13.61 1.03 5.55
C PRO A 116 12.53 2.04 5.12
N PRO A 117 11.55 2.34 5.99
CA PRO A 117 10.53 3.34 5.70
C PRO A 117 11.10 4.76 5.65
N GLY A 118 10.41 5.65 4.94
CA GLY A 118 10.71 7.08 4.84
C GLY A 118 11.84 7.39 3.89
N VAL A 119 11.79 6.91 2.64
CA VAL A 119 12.82 7.20 1.62
C VAL A 119 13.06 8.69 1.45
N ASP A 120 14.32 9.12 1.44
CA ASP A 120 14.68 10.55 1.38
C ASP A 120 14.84 11.06 -0.07
N ALA A 121 15.20 10.18 -1.01
CA ALA A 121 15.26 10.48 -2.44
C ALA A 121 15.21 9.20 -3.27
N ALA A 122 14.76 9.30 -4.53
CA ALA A 122 14.85 8.21 -5.49
C ALA A 122 15.00 8.74 -6.92
N TYR A 123 15.69 7.99 -7.79
CA TYR A 123 15.70 8.26 -9.22
C TYR A 123 15.86 6.98 -10.04
N GLU A 124 15.31 6.99 -11.26
CA GLU A 124 15.43 5.91 -12.22
C GLU A 124 16.61 6.13 -13.19
N ILE A 125 17.26 5.05 -13.58
CA ILE A 125 18.21 4.96 -14.68
C ILE A 125 17.56 4.05 -15.74
N PRO A 126 16.74 4.61 -16.65
CA PRO A 126 15.92 3.81 -17.56
C PRO A 126 16.76 2.91 -18.47
N GLU A 127 17.93 3.39 -18.91
CA GLU A 127 18.81 2.67 -19.84
C GLU A 127 19.39 1.38 -19.23
N LYS A 128 19.36 1.27 -17.89
CA LYS A 128 19.90 0.12 -17.14
C LYS A 128 18.81 -0.70 -16.45
N ASP A 129 17.54 -0.30 -16.57
CA ASP A 129 16.42 -0.81 -15.79
C ASP A 129 16.78 -0.88 -14.31
N LYS A 130 17.23 0.27 -13.78
CA LYS A 130 17.66 0.41 -12.38
C LYS A 130 16.97 1.59 -11.72
N THR A 131 16.69 1.46 -10.44
CA THR A 131 16.21 2.56 -9.60
C THR A 131 17.11 2.67 -8.39
N VAL A 132 17.53 3.89 -8.08
CA VAL A 132 18.38 4.20 -6.93
C VAL A 132 17.52 4.86 -5.89
N ILE A 133 17.59 4.36 -4.65
CA ILE A 133 16.75 4.78 -3.53
C ILE A 133 17.68 5.16 -2.37
N PHE A 134 17.47 6.31 -1.75
CA PHE A 134 18.34 6.86 -0.70
C PHE A 134 17.62 6.91 0.65
N LYS A 135 18.34 6.52 1.72
CA LYS A 135 17.92 6.73 3.10
C LYS A 135 19.14 7.02 3.97
N GLY A 136 19.16 8.19 4.61
CA GLY A 136 20.28 8.63 5.43
C GLY A 136 21.57 8.67 4.62
N ASN A 137 22.57 7.90 5.05
CA ASN A 137 23.88 7.83 4.39
C ASN A 137 24.02 6.59 3.48
N GLU A 138 22.95 5.84 3.27
CA GLU A 138 22.94 4.60 2.49
C GLU A 138 22.05 4.75 1.25
N PHE A 139 22.34 3.92 0.24
CA PHE A 139 21.50 3.82 -0.94
C PHE A 139 21.39 2.38 -1.45
N TRP A 140 20.23 2.08 -2.00
CA TRP A 140 19.88 0.79 -2.59
C TRP A 140 19.78 0.97 -4.09
N VAL A 141 20.32 0.02 -4.84
CA VAL A 141 20.08 -0.06 -6.29
C VAL A 141 19.19 -1.26 -6.53
N VAL A 142 18.02 -1.04 -7.12
CA VAL A 142 17.05 -2.10 -7.42
C VAL A 142 16.81 -2.23 -8.92
N ARG A 143 16.43 -3.44 -9.34
CA ARG A 143 15.86 -3.74 -10.65
C ARG A 143 14.50 -4.39 -10.42
N GLY A 144 13.43 -3.66 -10.72
CA GLY A 144 12.09 -4.11 -10.34
C GLY A 144 11.94 -4.17 -8.81
N ASP A 145 11.51 -5.32 -8.32
CA ASP A 145 11.41 -5.67 -6.90
C ASP A 145 12.71 -6.24 -6.31
N THR A 146 13.75 -6.47 -7.12
CA THR A 146 14.99 -7.11 -6.67
C THR A 146 16.11 -6.11 -6.38
N ILE A 147 16.86 -6.34 -5.31
CA ILE A 147 18.06 -5.57 -4.99
C ILE A 147 19.26 -6.05 -5.82
N VAL A 148 20.07 -5.12 -6.32
CA VAL A 148 21.32 -5.42 -7.02
C VAL A 148 22.40 -5.76 -5.99
N PRO A 149 23.19 -6.82 -6.18
CA PRO A 149 24.27 -7.18 -5.26
C PRO A 149 25.25 -6.04 -5.02
N GLY A 150 25.68 -5.90 -3.76
CA GLY A 150 26.64 -4.88 -3.33
C GLY A 150 26.03 -3.53 -2.94
N TYR A 151 24.72 -3.48 -2.69
CA TYR A 151 24.03 -2.28 -2.21
C TYR A 151 22.96 -2.61 -1.17
N PRO A 152 22.75 -1.68 -0.22
CA PRO A 152 23.83 -0.94 0.41
C PRO A 152 24.93 -1.92 0.86
#